data_AF-A0AAU8NGL9-F1
#
_entry.id   AF-A0AAU8NGL9-F1
#
_cell.length_a   1.000
_cell.length_b   1.000
_cell.length_c   1.000
_cell.angle_alpha   90.00
_cell.angle_beta   90.00
_cell.angle_gamma   90.00
#
_symmetry.space_group_name_H-M   'P 1'
#
loop_
_entity.id
_entity.type
_entity.pdbx_description
1 polymer ?
#
loop_
_entity_poly.entity_id
_entity_poly.type
_entity_poly.pdbx_seq_one_letter_code
_entity_poly.pdbx_strand_id
1 'polypeptide(L)'
;MSQTLCLDLFRRWMMQKQEKLQMLQITTEERRRDPEKEEEGTSDIDLFIGYIHESERAIGQITVWASRQMEFEVINIDTEERLLWTYVEQIEEQDTYFETILEPYFGALQSGVKA
;
A
#
# COMPACT_ATOMS: atom_id res chain seq x y z
N MET A 1 -2.94 22.76 7.68
CA MET A 1 -2.17 21.50 7.90
C MET A 1 -2.01 20.86 6.54
N SER A 2 -0.82 20.37 6.18
CA SER A 2 -0.56 19.85 4.82
C SER A 2 -1.42 18.62 4.57
N GLN A 3 -2.21 18.61 3.49
CA GLN A 3 -3.04 17.45 3.10
C GLN A 3 -2.17 16.22 2.76
N THR A 4 -0.85 16.39 2.60
CA THR A 4 0.11 15.32 2.28
C THR A 4 0.70 14.61 3.49
N LEU A 5 0.41 15.04 4.74
CA LEU A 5 1.09 14.52 5.93
C LEU A 5 0.95 12.99 6.05
N CYS A 6 -0.23 12.45 5.76
CA CYS A 6 -0.47 11.00 5.77
C CYS A 6 0.39 10.27 4.73
N LEU A 7 0.51 10.83 3.52
CA LEU A 7 1.35 10.27 2.46
C LEU A 7 2.82 10.27 2.83
N ASP A 8 3.30 11.36 3.46
CA ASP A 8 4.69 11.49 3.91
C ASP A 8 5.00 10.50 5.04
N LEU A 9 4.09 10.32 5.99
CA LEU A 9 4.21 9.31 7.05
C LEU A 9 4.26 7.90 6.47
N PHE A 10 3.32 7.57 5.57
CA PHE A 10 3.28 6.26 4.94
C PHE A 10 4.52 5.97 4.10
N ARG A 11 5.01 6.93 3.31
CA ARG A 11 6.26 6.80 2.55
C ARG A 11 7.45 6.52 3.47
N ARG A 12 7.56 7.24 4.60
CA ARG A 12 8.63 7.00 5.58
C ARG A 12 8.54 5.62 6.20
N TRP A 13 7.33 5.21 6.58
CA TRP A 13 7.08 3.88 7.13
C TRP A 13 7.45 2.77 6.12
N MET A 14 7.09 2.94 4.85
CA MET A 14 7.48 2.02 3.76
C MET A 14 9.00 1.96 3.56
N MET A 15 9.69 3.10 3.61
CA MET A 15 11.16 3.12 3.53
C MET A 15 11.82 2.35 4.68
N GLN A 16 11.27 2.44 5.90
CA GLN A 16 11.77 1.68 7.05
C GLN A 16 11.50 0.17 6.92
N LYS A 17 10.40 -0.21 6.26
CA LYS A 17 10.03 -1.61 5.99
C LYS A 17 10.89 -2.28 4.92
N GLN A 18 11.50 -1.50 4.03
CA GLN A 18 12.14 -2.00 2.81
C GLN A 18 13.16 -3.11 3.07
N GLU A 19 14.02 -2.97 4.08
CA GLU A 19 15.03 -3.98 4.42
C GLU A 19 14.38 -5.32 4.82
N LYS A 20 13.29 -5.26 5.63
CA LYS A 20 12.54 -6.45 6.04
C LYS A 20 11.89 -7.13 4.84
N LEU A 21 11.29 -6.36 3.94
CA LEU A 21 10.65 -6.89 2.73
C LEU A 21 11.66 -7.59 1.82
N GLN A 22 12.84 -7.00 1.63
CA GLN A 22 13.92 -7.61 0.86
C GLN A 22 14.41 -8.93 1.46
N MET A 23 14.55 -9.01 2.79
CA MET A 23 14.90 -10.28 3.46
C MET A 23 13.84 -11.37 3.28
N LEU A 24 12.57 -10.97 3.14
CA LEU A 24 11.46 -11.88 2.85
C LEU A 24 11.29 -12.17 1.36
N GLN A 25 12.23 -11.74 0.51
CA GLN A 25 12.17 -11.87 -0.94
C GLN A 25 10.91 -11.24 -1.55
N ILE A 26 10.39 -10.20 -0.92
CA ILE A 26 9.30 -9.38 -1.43
C ILE A 26 9.93 -8.21 -2.19
N THR A 27 9.60 -8.09 -3.47
CA THR A 27 9.93 -6.90 -4.27
C THR A 27 8.92 -5.80 -3.99
N THR A 28 9.35 -4.54 -4.08
CA THR A 28 8.52 -3.36 -3.81
C THR A 28 8.71 -2.36 -4.94
N GLU A 29 7.61 -1.94 -5.56
CA GLU A 29 7.59 -0.89 -6.57
C GLU A 29 6.64 0.24 -6.15
N GLU A 30 7.13 1.48 -6.12
CA GLU A 30 6.27 2.65 -5.87
C GLU A 30 5.49 3.00 -7.15
N ARG A 31 4.16 2.92 -7.06
CA ARG A 31 3.24 3.44 -8.08
C ARG A 31 3.13 4.95 -7.93
N ARG A 32 3.74 5.68 -8.86
CA ARG A 32 3.52 7.11 -9.02
C ARG A 32 2.29 7.36 -9.88
N ARG A 33 1.61 8.47 -9.63
CA ARG A 33 0.58 8.97 -10.54
C ARG A 33 1.23 9.29 -11.89
N ASP A 34 0.52 8.98 -12.96
CA ASP A 34 0.94 9.29 -14.33
C ASP A 34 1.00 10.81 -14.53
N PRO A 35 2.17 11.40 -14.88
CA PRO A 35 2.32 12.85 -14.99
C PRO A 35 1.40 13.48 -16.04
N GLU A 36 0.93 12.72 -17.04
CA GLU A 36 -0.01 13.23 -18.06
C GLU A 36 -1.40 13.58 -17.49
N LYS A 37 -1.73 13.11 -16.28
CA LYS A 37 -2.98 13.45 -15.57
C LYS A 37 -2.82 14.59 -14.55
N GLU A 38 -1.64 15.18 -14.43
CA GLU A 38 -1.39 16.32 -13.52
C GLU A 38 -1.91 17.65 -14.07
N GLU A 39 -2.11 17.78 -15.39
CA GLU A 39 -2.53 19.04 -16.02
C GLU A 39 -4.04 19.34 -15.89
N GLU A 40 -4.88 18.34 -15.57
CA GLU A 40 -6.32 18.52 -15.46
C GLU A 40 -6.78 18.72 -14.01
N GLY A 41 -6.41 19.85 -13.40
CA GLY A 41 -7.14 20.45 -12.27
C GLY A 41 -7.48 19.52 -11.10
N THR A 42 -6.69 18.48 -10.84
CA THR A 42 -6.98 17.54 -9.76
C THR A 42 -6.85 18.24 -8.43
N SER A 43 -7.91 18.17 -7.63
CA SER A 43 -7.89 18.68 -6.27
C SER A 43 -6.81 17.94 -5.46
N ASP A 44 -6.21 18.61 -4.48
CA ASP A 44 -5.21 18.00 -3.57
C ASP A 44 -5.71 16.69 -2.91
N ILE A 45 -7.03 16.47 -2.90
CA ILE A 45 -7.74 15.30 -2.36
C ILE A 45 -7.48 14.04 -3.20
N ASP A 46 -7.22 14.18 -4.50
CA ASP A 46 -7.02 13.04 -5.40
C ASP A 46 -5.58 12.49 -5.35
N LEU A 47 -4.66 13.19 -4.66
CA LEU A 47 -3.27 12.76 -4.49
C LEU A 47 -3.20 11.42 -3.75
N PHE A 48 -2.37 10.51 -4.25
CA PHE A 48 -2.14 9.22 -3.62
C PHE A 48 -0.67 8.79 -3.74
N ILE A 49 -0.28 7.87 -2.88
CA ILE A 49 0.92 7.05 -3.04
C ILE A 49 0.50 5.59 -3.10
N GLY A 50 1.07 4.83 -4.02
CA GLY A 50 0.79 3.41 -4.14
C GLY A 50 2.07 2.58 -4.08
N TYR A 51 1.96 1.34 -3.62
CA TYR A 51 3.03 0.35 -3.72
C TYR A 51 2.49 -0.97 -4.25
N ILE A 52 3.20 -1.56 -5.19
CA ILE A 52 3.04 -2.96 -5.59
C ILE A 52 4.10 -3.76 -4.84
N HIS A 53 3.67 -4.86 -4.26
CA HIS A 53 4.55 -5.85 -3.67
C HIS A 53 4.37 -7.18 -4.38
N GLU A 54 5.47 -7.86 -4.68
CA GLU A 54 5.43 -9.19 -5.29
C GLU A 54 6.33 -10.13 -4.51
N SER A 55 5.76 -11.25 -4.07
CA SER A 55 6.46 -12.39 -3.48
C SER A 55 6.45 -13.56 -4.47
N GLU A 56 7.07 -14.68 -4.09
CA GLU A 56 6.97 -15.93 -4.85
C GLU A 56 5.52 -16.41 -5.05
N ARG A 57 4.60 -16.04 -4.16
CA ARG A 57 3.25 -16.65 -4.10
C ARG A 57 2.12 -15.69 -4.45
N ALA A 58 2.34 -14.40 -4.29
CA ALA A 58 1.28 -13.42 -4.37
C ALA A 58 1.78 -12.05 -4.83
N ILE A 59 0.90 -11.32 -5.51
CA ILE A 59 1.06 -9.90 -5.80
C ILE A 59 0.06 -9.15 -4.94
N GLY A 60 0.52 -8.11 -4.26
CA GLY A 60 -0.33 -7.21 -3.50
C GLY A 60 -0.15 -5.78 -3.96
N GLN A 61 -1.18 -4.97 -3.73
CA GLN A 61 -1.10 -3.54 -3.91
C GLN A 61 -1.68 -2.80 -2.70
N ILE A 62 -1.10 -1.65 -2.38
CA ILE A 62 -1.59 -0.72 -1.38
C ILE A 62 -1.69 0.64 -2.05
N THR A 63 -2.81 1.34 -1.83
CA THR A 63 -3.02 2.73 -2.23
C THR A 63 -3.43 3.53 -1.02
N VAL A 64 -2.76 4.65 -0.76
CA VAL A 64 -3.09 5.60 0.30
C VAL A 64 -3.35 6.96 -0.33
N TRP A 65 -4.49 7.57 0.00
CA TRP A 65 -4.90 8.88 -0.50
C TRP A 65 -4.61 9.99 0.52
N ALA A 66 -4.41 11.22 0.03
CA ALA A 66 -4.24 12.42 0.87
C ALA A 66 -5.46 12.69 1.76
N SER A 67 -6.65 12.22 1.33
CA SER A 67 -7.89 12.18 2.11
C SER A 67 -7.82 11.26 3.35
N ARG A 68 -6.69 10.57 3.59
CA ARG A 68 -6.48 9.58 4.65
C ARG A 68 -7.31 8.31 4.47
N GLN A 69 -7.73 8.03 3.25
CA GLN A 69 -8.29 6.74 2.87
C GLN A 69 -7.15 5.79 2.49
N MET A 70 -7.38 4.48 2.63
CA MET A 70 -6.46 3.46 2.12
C MET A 70 -7.22 2.25 1.60
N GLU A 71 -6.68 1.66 0.55
CA GLU A 71 -7.13 0.40 -0.01
C GLU A 71 -5.92 -0.51 -0.13
N PHE A 72 -6.10 -1.79 0.15
CA PHE A 72 -5.10 -2.79 -0.16
C PHE A 72 -5.72 -4.11 -0.55
N GLU A 73 -5.04 -4.84 -1.43
CA GLU A 73 -5.43 -6.18 -1.83
C GLU A 73 -4.23 -7.07 -2.10
N VAL A 74 -4.47 -8.38 -2.01
CA VAL A 74 -3.50 -9.43 -2.29
C VAL A 74 -4.16 -10.49 -3.17
N ILE A 75 -3.48 -10.89 -4.24
CA ILE A 75 -3.91 -11.87 -5.23
C ILE A 75 -2.84 -12.97 -5.29
N ASN A 76 -3.27 -14.22 -5.27
CA ASN A 76 -2.38 -15.36 -5.47
C ASN A 76 -1.94 -15.43 -6.94
N ILE A 77 -0.64 -15.59 -7.19
CA ILE A 77 -0.08 -15.58 -8.55
C ILE A 77 -0.54 -16.80 -9.37
N ASP A 78 -0.63 -17.97 -8.74
CA ASP A 78 -0.94 -19.21 -9.43
C ASP A 78 -2.43 -19.39 -9.71
N THR A 79 -3.28 -18.97 -8.76
CA THR A 79 -4.73 -19.20 -8.84
C THR A 79 -5.53 -17.99 -9.29
N GLU A 80 -4.90 -16.81 -9.35
CA GLU A 80 -5.55 -15.51 -9.55
C GLU A 80 -6.64 -15.21 -8.50
N GLU A 81 -6.72 -15.99 -7.40
CA GLU A 81 -7.69 -15.75 -6.34
C GLU A 81 -7.27 -14.54 -5.51
N ARG A 82 -8.23 -13.63 -5.26
CA ARG A 82 -8.08 -12.57 -4.27
C ARG A 82 -8.05 -13.16 -2.86
N LEU A 83 -6.88 -13.12 -2.25
CA LEU A 83 -6.60 -13.57 -0.89
C LEU A 83 -7.06 -12.56 0.17
N LEU A 84 -7.00 -11.27 -0.15
CA LEU A 84 -7.37 -10.19 0.74
C LEU A 84 -7.81 -8.96 -0.06
N TRP A 85 -8.82 -8.24 0.42
CA TRP A 85 -9.12 -6.88 0.00
C TRP A 85 -9.75 -6.14 1.16
N THR A 86 -9.25 -4.94 1.42
CA THR A 86 -9.72 -4.09 2.51
C THR A 86 -9.72 -2.64 2.06
N TYR A 87 -10.78 -1.93 2.43
CA TYR A 87 -10.89 -0.49 2.32
C TYR A 87 -10.99 0.14 3.71
N VAL A 88 -10.24 1.21 3.92
CA VAL A 88 -10.12 1.94 5.18
C VAL A 88 -10.57 3.37 4.92
N GLU A 89 -11.71 3.74 5.49
CA GLU A 89 -12.31 5.06 5.31
C GLU A 89 -11.46 6.18 5.91
N GLN A 90 -10.77 5.91 7.02
CA GLN A 90 -9.99 6.90 7.76
C GLN A 90 -8.79 6.27 8.47
N ILE A 91 -7.59 6.65 8.06
CA ILE A 91 -6.31 6.27 8.68
C ILE A 91 -6.02 7.20 9.85
N GLU A 92 -5.57 6.65 10.98
CA GLU A 92 -5.01 7.45 12.08
C GLU A 92 -3.56 7.88 11.78
N GLU A 93 -3.19 9.11 12.11
CA GLU A 93 -1.84 9.66 11.85
C GLU A 93 -0.80 9.14 12.86
N GLN A 94 -0.59 7.83 12.92
CA GLN A 94 0.41 7.18 13.78
C GLN A 94 1.12 6.04 13.03
N ASP A 95 2.45 5.98 13.13
CA ASP A 95 3.26 4.96 12.43
C ASP A 95 2.89 3.52 12.85
N THR A 96 2.52 3.32 14.12
CA THR A 96 2.07 2.01 14.64
C THR A 96 0.77 1.54 14.00
N TYR A 97 -0.05 2.46 13.49
CA TYR A 97 -1.32 2.12 12.84
C TYR A 97 -1.07 1.35 11.54
N PHE A 98 -0.10 1.77 10.72
CA PHE A 98 0.26 1.08 9.47
C PHE A 98 0.74 -0.36 9.72
N GLU A 99 1.52 -0.57 10.80
CA GLU A 99 1.98 -1.91 11.18
C GLU A 99 0.80 -2.85 11.43
N THR A 100 -0.15 -2.42 12.26
CA THR A 100 -1.30 -3.26 12.67
C THR A 100 -2.25 -3.50 11.50
N ILE A 101 -2.56 -2.47 10.73
CA ILE A 101 -3.57 -2.58 9.67
C ILE A 101 -3.07 -3.37 8.45
N LEU A 102 -1.76 -3.35 8.17
CA LEU A 102 -1.14 -4.08 7.06
C LEU A 102 -0.54 -5.42 7.48
N GLU A 103 -0.68 -5.83 8.75
CA GLU A 103 -0.26 -7.17 9.19
C GLU A 103 -0.92 -8.29 8.37
N PRO A 104 -2.26 -8.30 8.15
CA PRO A 104 -2.91 -9.31 7.32
C PRO A 104 -2.45 -9.27 5.86
N TYR A 105 -2.13 -8.08 5.35
CA TYR A 105 -1.64 -7.88 3.99
C TYR A 105 -0.30 -8.59 3.78
N PHE A 106 0.70 -8.33 4.62
CA PHE A 106 2.01 -8.97 4.48
C PHE A 106 1.95 -10.47 4.83
N GLY A 107 1.05 -10.88 5.73
CA GLY A 107 0.77 -12.29 6.01
C GLY A 107 0.23 -13.05 4.80
N ALA A 108 -0.77 -12.50 4.12
CA ALA A 108 -1.31 -13.07 2.88
C ALA A 108 -0.27 -13.07 1.76
N LEU A 109 0.47 -11.97 1.61
CA LEU A 109 1.51 -11.83 0.59
C LEU A 109 2.61 -12.88 0.74
N GLN A 110 3.03 -13.17 1.97
CA GLN A 110 4.08 -14.16 2.24
C GLN A 110 3.56 -15.60 2.13
N SER A 111 2.37 -15.87 2.65
CA SER A 111 1.85 -17.24 2.74
C SER A 111 1.24 -17.72 1.42
N GLY A 112 0.72 -16.81 0.59
CA GLY A 112 -0.13 -17.16 -0.55
C GLY A 112 -1.50 -17.73 -0.13
N VAL A 113 -1.87 -17.58 1.15
CA VAL A 113 -3.10 -18.10 1.74
C VAL A 113 -4.02 -16.94 2.13
N LYS A 114 -5.32 -17.20 2.08
CA LYS A 114 -6.37 -16.26 2.47
C LYS A 114 -6.21 -15.87 3.95
N ALA A 115 -6.10 -14.57 4.21
CA ALA A 115 -6.00 -14.00 5.56
C ALA A 115 -7.38 -13.86 6.22
#